data_AF-A0AA89BD03-F1
#
_entry.id   AF-A0AA89BD03-F1
#
_cell.length_a   1.000
_cell.length_b   1.000
_cell.length_c   1.000
_cell.angle_alpha   90.00
_cell.angle_beta   90.00
_cell.angle_gamma   90.00
#
_symmetry.space_group_name_H-M   'P 1'
#
loop_
_entity.id
_entity.type
_entity.pdbx_description
1 polymer ?
#
loop_
_entity_poly.entity_id
_entity_poly.type
_entity_poly.pdbx_seq_one_letter_code
_entity_poly.pdbx_strand_id
1 'polypeptide(L)'
;MKIRTCDLFSDKLPEALDDKRMKICRSSFGWALASKQYKNYVNSSQPNQLSDTYTVDMVVGQTNEDIVIYVHEWHVGPMFPGATKCNGNRKDQFPPGNLFVSVSEGLWDNGAACGRRYRLKCLSGTKRPCKGGTVDVKVVDFCSERPCPSTIVTSKSAFSAISHSPKAKINVEYIQIRSPFLSLIMGLLAMTMVLSLCICGEVSLVLGDIGTATSYDPPYTPTKCNGNRQDQFPPGNLFVSVSEGLWDNGAACGRRYRLKCLSGTKRPCKGGTVDVRVVDFCSERPCPSTIVMSNSAFSAISLSPNAKINVEYIHYEEIGGDFAVGSDIV
;
A
#
# COMPACT_ATOMS: atom_id res chain seq x y z
N MET A 1 39.04 -11.00 -62.85
CA MET A 1 39.04 -9.59 -62.40
C MET A 1 40.32 -9.35 -61.60
N LYS A 2 41.27 -8.54 -62.09
CA LYS A 2 42.56 -8.27 -61.40
C LYS A 2 42.51 -6.84 -60.83
N ILE A 3 42.41 -6.71 -59.51
CA ILE A 3 42.41 -5.44 -58.77
C ILE A 3 43.85 -4.91 -58.76
N ARG A 4 44.08 -3.63 -59.10
CA ARG A 4 45.44 -3.08 -59.27
C ARG A 4 45.94 -2.20 -58.12
N THR A 5 45.08 -1.54 -57.33
CA THR A 5 45.49 -0.79 -56.13
C THR A 5 44.29 -0.55 -55.19
N CYS A 6 44.54 -0.53 -53.88
CA CYS A 6 43.55 -0.18 -52.85
C CYS A 6 44.21 0.79 -51.84
N ASP A 7 43.58 1.93 -51.59
CA ASP A 7 44.04 2.93 -50.63
C ASP A 7 43.24 2.86 -49.32
N LEU A 8 43.88 3.25 -48.22
CA LEU A 8 43.28 3.33 -46.88
C LEU A 8 42.71 4.74 -46.68
N PHE A 9 41.42 4.83 -46.33
CA PHE A 9 40.76 6.08 -45.96
C PHE A 9 40.58 6.10 -44.43
N SER A 10 41.16 7.08 -43.74
CA SER A 10 41.10 7.19 -42.27
C SER A 10 40.43 8.46 -41.75
N ASP A 11 40.28 9.52 -42.55
CA ASP A 11 40.25 10.85 -41.93
C ASP A 11 38.89 11.38 -41.46
N LYS A 12 37.76 10.68 -41.64
CA LYS A 12 36.46 11.12 -41.08
C LYS A 12 35.48 9.97 -40.82
N LEU A 13 35.85 8.95 -40.03
CA LEU A 13 34.87 8.02 -39.45
C LEU A 13 34.52 8.41 -38.00
N PRO A 14 33.27 8.18 -37.54
CA PRO A 14 32.94 8.26 -36.12
C PRO A 14 33.82 7.29 -35.31
N GLU A 15 34.28 7.69 -34.12
CA GLU A 15 35.23 6.95 -33.24
C GLU A 15 34.95 5.44 -33.07
N ALA A 16 33.71 4.98 -33.23
CA ALA A 16 33.33 3.57 -33.11
C ALA A 16 33.79 2.67 -34.28
N LEU A 17 34.26 3.22 -35.39
CA LEU A 17 34.71 2.47 -36.57
C LEU A 17 36.21 2.60 -36.86
N ASP A 18 36.95 3.41 -36.10
CA ASP A 18 38.38 3.68 -36.33
C ASP A 18 39.26 2.42 -36.11
N ASP A 19 38.78 1.48 -35.30
CA ASP A 19 39.45 0.18 -35.06
C ASP A 19 39.35 -0.79 -36.26
N LYS A 20 38.62 -0.44 -37.33
CA LYS A 20 38.41 -1.30 -38.50
C LYS A 20 38.73 -0.56 -39.80
N ARG A 21 40.02 -0.52 -40.15
CA ARG A 21 40.56 -0.02 -41.43
C ARG A 21 39.81 -0.61 -42.64
N MET A 22 38.96 0.19 -43.30
CA MET A 22 38.33 -0.17 -44.58
C MET A 22 39.24 0.20 -45.77
N LYS A 23 39.30 -0.67 -46.78
CA LYS A 23 40.05 -0.44 -48.03
C LYS A 23 39.06 -0.30 -49.19
N ILE A 24 39.17 0.80 -49.94
CA ILE A 24 38.41 1.01 -51.17
C ILE A 24 39.33 0.65 -52.34
N CYS A 25 38.86 -0.20 -53.25
CA CYS A 25 39.66 -0.67 -54.39
C CYS A 25 39.13 -0.12 -55.71
N ARG A 26 40.02 0.33 -56.59
CA ARG A 26 39.67 0.91 -57.90
C ARG A 26 39.71 -0.18 -58.98
N SER A 27 38.68 -0.24 -59.83
CA SER A 27 38.65 -1.09 -61.02
C SER A 27 38.54 -0.25 -62.30
N SER A 28 39.01 -0.78 -63.42
CA SER A 28 39.09 -0.09 -64.72
C SER A 28 37.74 0.25 -65.36
N PHE A 29 36.62 -0.20 -64.79
CA PHE A 29 35.26 0.02 -65.32
C PHE A 29 34.32 0.71 -64.31
N GLY A 30 34.88 1.43 -63.32
CA GLY A 30 34.14 2.10 -62.26
C GLY A 30 34.36 1.44 -60.89
N TRP A 31 33.84 2.10 -59.85
CA TRP A 31 33.92 1.63 -58.46
C TRP A 31 33.10 0.35 -58.29
N ALA A 32 33.74 -0.74 -57.86
CA ALA A 32 33.07 -2.00 -57.57
C ALA A 32 33.10 -2.26 -56.06
N LEU A 33 31.93 -2.59 -55.50
CA LEU A 33 31.77 -3.03 -54.11
C LEU A 33 32.49 -4.37 -53.90
N ALA A 34 33.42 -4.40 -52.94
CA ALA A 34 33.94 -5.64 -52.39
C ALA A 34 33.38 -5.83 -50.98
N SER A 35 32.36 -6.69 -50.84
CA SER A 35 31.87 -7.10 -49.52
C SER A 35 32.83 -8.11 -48.91
N LYS A 36 33.44 -7.81 -47.77
CA LYS A 36 34.23 -8.79 -47.01
C LYS A 36 33.41 -9.24 -45.80
N GLN A 37 32.90 -10.48 -45.82
CA GLN A 37 32.28 -11.09 -44.64
C GLN A 37 33.36 -11.34 -43.58
N TYR A 38 33.19 -10.76 -42.39
CA TYR A 38 33.98 -11.13 -41.21
C TYR A 38 33.15 -12.06 -40.33
N LYS A 39 33.60 -13.30 -40.16
CA LYS A 39 33.14 -14.21 -39.09
C LYS A 39 34.15 -14.11 -37.95
N ASN A 40 33.73 -13.60 -36.79
CA ASN A 40 34.52 -13.78 -35.56
C ASN A 40 34.14 -15.14 -34.95
N TYR A 41 35.10 -16.06 -34.86
CA TYR A 41 34.97 -17.31 -34.13
C TYR A 41 35.36 -17.04 -32.67
N VAL A 42 34.40 -17.13 -31.74
CA VAL A 42 34.69 -17.20 -30.31
C VAL A 42 34.57 -18.66 -29.89
N ASN A 43 35.69 -19.25 -29.46
CA ASN A 43 35.73 -20.59 -28.89
C ASN A 43 35.29 -20.55 -27.42
N SER A 44 34.69 -21.67 -26.96
CA SER A 44 34.55 -22.13 -25.57
C SER A 44 33.17 -22.02 -24.90
N SER A 45 32.42 -23.13 -25.04
CA SER A 45 31.80 -23.91 -23.94
C SER A 45 30.86 -23.23 -22.92
N GLN A 46 29.78 -22.59 -23.35
CA GLN A 46 28.49 -22.53 -22.61
C GLN A 46 27.30 -22.36 -23.59
N PRO A 47 26.18 -23.09 -23.44
CA PRO A 47 25.10 -23.09 -24.43
C PRO A 47 24.08 -21.98 -24.12
N ASN A 48 24.34 -20.72 -24.52
CA ASN A 48 23.33 -19.65 -24.69
C ASN A 48 23.94 -18.28 -25.10
N GLN A 49 24.80 -18.24 -26.12
CA GLN A 49 25.14 -16.97 -26.77
C GLN A 49 24.86 -17.05 -28.28
N LEU A 50 23.91 -16.24 -28.75
CA LEU A 50 23.67 -16.01 -30.17
C LEU A 50 24.68 -14.98 -30.69
N SER A 51 25.31 -15.31 -31.81
CA SER A 51 26.32 -14.50 -32.51
C SER A 51 25.70 -13.35 -33.29
N ASP A 52 26.18 -12.13 -33.07
CA ASP A 52 25.81 -10.96 -33.87
C ASP A 52 26.40 -11.06 -35.28
N THR A 53 25.54 -10.97 -36.31
CA THR A 53 25.99 -10.86 -37.70
C THR A 53 25.51 -9.53 -38.26
N TYR A 54 26.45 -8.68 -38.69
CA TYR A 54 26.16 -7.37 -39.28
C TYR A 54 26.36 -7.43 -40.79
N THR A 55 25.43 -6.86 -41.55
CA THR A 55 25.60 -6.59 -43.00
C THR A 55 25.31 -5.12 -43.24
N VAL A 56 26.23 -4.44 -43.92
CA VAL A 56 26.13 -3.01 -44.25
C VAL A 56 26.14 -2.91 -45.77
N ASP A 57 25.01 -2.50 -46.36
CA ASP A 57 24.93 -2.17 -47.78
C ASP A 57 25.02 -0.65 -47.93
N MET A 58 26.06 -0.17 -48.61
CA MET A 58 26.25 1.25 -48.93
C MET A 58 25.73 1.53 -50.34
N VAL A 59 24.78 2.46 -50.47
CA VAL A 59 24.36 3.01 -51.77
C VAL A 59 24.96 4.41 -51.92
N VAL A 60 25.84 4.59 -52.90
CA VAL A 60 26.46 5.88 -53.21
C VAL A 60 25.63 6.57 -54.30
N GLY A 61 25.04 7.72 -53.98
CA GLY A 61 24.41 8.60 -54.96
C GLY A 61 25.37 9.72 -55.37
N GLN A 62 25.39 10.06 -56.66
CA GLN A 62 26.24 11.11 -57.22
C GLN A 62 25.43 12.39 -57.45
N THR A 63 25.80 13.47 -56.78
CA THR A 63 25.44 14.85 -57.18
C THR A 63 26.70 15.63 -57.50
N ASN A 64 26.60 16.59 -58.40
CA ASN A 64 27.74 17.17 -59.12
C ASN A 64 28.76 17.99 -58.32
N GLU A 65 28.73 18.00 -56.99
CA GLU A 65 29.84 18.60 -56.23
C GLU A 65 30.04 18.08 -54.80
N ASP A 66 29.29 17.08 -54.33
CA ASP A 66 29.56 16.39 -53.06
C ASP A 66 28.96 14.98 -53.07
N ILE A 67 29.71 13.99 -52.56
CA ILE A 67 29.19 12.63 -52.29
C ILE A 67 28.46 12.68 -50.95
N VAL A 68 27.13 12.69 -50.97
CA VAL A 68 26.31 12.54 -49.76
C VAL A 68 26.08 11.05 -49.50
N ILE A 69 26.74 10.52 -48.47
CA ILE A 69 26.51 9.14 -48.00
C ILE A 69 25.26 9.14 -47.13
N TYR A 70 24.16 8.60 -47.65
CA TYR A 70 23.00 8.26 -46.83
C TYR A 70 23.21 6.88 -46.21
N VAL A 71 23.67 6.84 -44.95
CA VAL A 71 23.66 5.60 -44.16
C VAL A 71 22.23 5.37 -43.69
N HIS A 72 21.44 4.62 -44.45
CA HIS A 72 20.20 4.06 -43.93
C HIS A 72 20.51 2.85 -43.07
N GLU A 73 20.51 3.06 -41.76
CA GLU A 73 20.70 2.03 -40.76
C GLU A 73 19.47 1.10 -40.70
N TRP A 74 19.50 -0.02 -41.42
CA TRP A 74 18.45 -1.03 -41.35
C TRP A 74 18.79 -2.09 -40.30
N HIS A 75 18.35 -1.87 -39.06
CA HIS A 75 18.42 -2.86 -37.99
C HIS A 75 17.41 -4.01 -38.23
N VAL A 76 17.93 -5.19 -38.60
CA VAL A 76 17.20 -6.46 -38.63
C VAL A 76 17.49 -7.29 -37.36
N GLY A 77 16.91 -6.89 -36.22
CA GLY A 77 16.95 -7.61 -34.93
C GLY A 77 16.45 -6.70 -33.80
N PRO A 78 15.81 -7.20 -32.72
CA PRO A 78 14.98 -6.36 -31.85
C PRO A 78 15.85 -5.63 -30.83
N MET A 79 16.15 -4.35 -31.04
CA MET A 79 16.73 -3.56 -29.97
C MET A 79 16.42 -2.09 -30.20
N PHE A 80 15.67 -1.49 -29.29
CA PHE A 80 15.81 -0.06 -29.05
C PHE A 80 17.30 0.18 -28.77
N PRO A 81 18.00 1.05 -29.53
CA PRO A 81 19.41 1.34 -29.24
C PRO A 81 19.57 2.27 -28.02
N GLY A 82 18.52 2.45 -27.21
CA GLY A 82 18.49 3.43 -26.12
C GLY A 82 17.75 2.92 -24.89
N ALA A 83 18.11 3.52 -23.76
CA ALA A 83 17.44 3.34 -22.49
C ALA A 83 15.95 3.71 -22.62
N THR A 84 15.08 2.75 -22.29
CA THR A 84 13.62 3.00 -22.22
C THR A 84 13.30 4.05 -21.15
N LYS A 85 12.22 4.80 -21.32
CA LYS A 85 11.72 5.75 -20.31
C LYS A 85 11.18 5.07 -19.06
N CYS A 86 10.72 3.82 -19.15
CA CYS A 86 10.23 3.11 -17.98
C CYS A 86 11.36 2.64 -17.06
N ASN A 87 12.25 1.78 -17.54
CA ASN A 87 13.27 1.15 -16.70
C ASN A 87 14.70 1.26 -17.26
N GLY A 88 14.96 2.21 -18.17
CA GLY A 88 16.26 2.40 -18.77
C GLY A 88 16.73 1.17 -19.54
N ASN A 89 17.92 0.66 -19.18
CA ASN A 89 18.59 -0.48 -19.83
C ASN A 89 18.29 -1.85 -19.18
N ARG A 90 17.35 -1.90 -18.23
CA ARG A 90 16.99 -3.14 -17.54
C ARG A 90 16.42 -4.17 -18.51
N LYS A 91 16.97 -5.39 -18.53
CA LYS A 91 16.52 -6.46 -19.45
C LYS A 91 15.27 -7.20 -18.95
N ASP A 92 15.07 -7.24 -17.63
CA ASP A 92 13.92 -7.85 -16.95
C ASP A 92 12.59 -7.14 -17.22
N GLN A 93 12.62 -5.93 -17.81
CA GLN A 93 11.39 -5.20 -18.12
C GLN A 93 10.59 -5.84 -19.26
N PHE A 94 11.25 -6.56 -20.17
CA PHE A 94 10.62 -7.12 -21.36
C PHE A 94 9.90 -8.44 -21.04
N PRO A 95 8.63 -8.58 -21.43
CA PRO A 95 7.88 -9.82 -21.23
C PRO A 95 8.37 -10.92 -22.18
N PRO A 96 8.12 -12.21 -21.85
CA PRO A 96 8.45 -13.33 -22.72
C PRO A 96 7.80 -13.17 -24.11
N GLY A 97 8.50 -13.63 -25.15
CA GLY A 97 8.06 -13.49 -26.54
C GLY A 97 8.18 -12.07 -27.10
N ASN A 98 8.82 -11.14 -26.37
CA ASN A 98 8.99 -9.74 -26.76
C ASN A 98 7.64 -9.04 -27.04
N LEU A 99 6.60 -9.38 -26.29
CA LEU A 99 5.24 -8.83 -26.45
C LEU A 99 5.08 -7.51 -25.68
N PHE A 100 5.66 -6.43 -26.21
CA PHE A 100 5.66 -5.13 -25.56
C PHE A 100 5.24 -4.00 -26.49
N VAL A 101 4.96 -2.84 -25.90
CA VAL A 101 4.59 -1.62 -26.61
C VAL A 101 5.27 -0.39 -26.02
N SER A 102 5.44 0.63 -26.83
CA SER A 102 5.58 2.01 -26.37
C SER A 102 4.28 2.78 -26.60
N VAL A 103 4.02 3.77 -25.76
CA VAL A 103 2.76 4.51 -25.77
C VAL A 103 2.97 5.99 -26.04
N SER A 104 1.99 6.61 -26.69
CA SER A 104 1.92 8.06 -26.88
C SER A 104 1.59 8.80 -25.57
N GLU A 105 1.72 10.12 -25.60
CA GLU A 105 1.39 11.01 -24.48
C GLU A 105 -0.01 10.78 -23.89
N GLY A 106 -1.01 10.50 -24.73
CA GLY A 106 -2.39 10.24 -24.29
C GLY A 106 -2.57 9.00 -23.41
N LEU A 107 -1.61 8.08 -23.40
CA LEU A 107 -1.61 6.90 -22.53
C LEU A 107 -0.46 6.88 -21.53
N TRP A 108 0.55 7.74 -21.67
CA TRP A 108 1.79 7.69 -20.91
C TRP A 108 1.61 8.01 -19.42
N ASP A 109 0.70 8.93 -19.10
CA ASP A 109 0.32 9.27 -17.71
C ASP A 109 1.53 9.54 -16.81
N ASN A 110 2.44 10.41 -17.27
CA ASN A 110 3.69 10.75 -16.57
C ASN A 110 4.53 9.54 -16.12
N GLY A 111 4.48 8.42 -16.86
CA GLY A 111 5.21 7.20 -16.54
C GLY A 111 4.43 6.20 -15.68
N ALA A 112 3.25 6.55 -15.18
CA ALA A 112 2.37 5.61 -14.48
C ALA A 112 1.85 4.49 -15.41
N ALA A 113 2.00 4.66 -16.73
CA ALA A 113 1.73 3.63 -17.72
C ALA A 113 2.73 2.47 -17.72
N CYS A 114 3.94 2.68 -17.19
CA CYS A 114 4.99 1.68 -17.19
C CYS A 114 4.56 0.38 -16.48
N GLY A 115 4.77 -0.75 -17.16
CA GLY A 115 4.38 -2.05 -16.65
C GLY A 115 2.89 -2.39 -16.75
N ARG A 116 2.02 -1.45 -17.16
CA ARG A 116 0.61 -1.75 -17.46
C ARG A 116 0.54 -2.77 -18.59
N ARG A 117 -0.46 -3.65 -18.51
CA ARG A 117 -0.74 -4.65 -19.54
C ARG A 117 -2.01 -4.32 -20.27
N TYR A 118 -2.02 -4.49 -21.59
CA TYR A 118 -3.17 -4.28 -22.44
C TYR A 118 -3.43 -5.51 -23.29
N ARG A 119 -4.70 -5.83 -23.49
CA ARG A 119 -5.14 -6.80 -24.50
C ARG A 119 -5.50 -6.04 -25.76
N LEU A 120 -4.79 -6.30 -26.85
CA LEU A 120 -5.01 -5.67 -28.15
C LEU A 120 -5.80 -6.62 -29.06
N LYS A 121 -6.75 -6.06 -29.82
CA LYS A 121 -7.51 -6.74 -30.86
C LYS A 121 -7.47 -5.91 -32.15
N CYS A 122 -7.10 -6.53 -33.26
CA CYS A 122 -7.14 -5.87 -34.57
C CYS A 122 -8.60 -5.77 -35.04
N LEU A 123 -9.07 -4.55 -35.32
CA LEU A 123 -10.42 -4.31 -35.83
C LEU A 123 -10.43 -4.20 -37.36
N SER A 124 -9.54 -3.38 -37.91
CA SER A 124 -9.52 -3.10 -39.35
C SER A 124 -8.16 -2.57 -39.82
N GLY A 125 -7.94 -2.55 -41.14
CA GLY A 125 -6.82 -1.86 -41.77
C GLY A 125 -6.80 -2.05 -43.29
N THR A 126 -5.86 -1.39 -43.97
CA THR A 126 -5.73 -1.49 -45.44
C THR A 126 -5.33 -2.90 -45.88
N LYS A 127 -5.95 -3.41 -46.96
CA LYS A 127 -5.69 -4.77 -47.50
C LYS A 127 -6.00 -5.92 -46.54
N ARG A 128 -7.01 -5.75 -45.67
CA ARG A 128 -7.49 -6.77 -44.70
C ARG A 128 -6.34 -7.40 -43.91
N PRO A 129 -5.61 -6.62 -43.10
CA PRO A 129 -4.36 -7.06 -42.49
C PRO A 129 -4.57 -7.96 -41.26
N CYS A 130 -5.75 -7.91 -40.63
CA CYS A 130 -6.03 -8.61 -39.37
C CYS A 130 -6.05 -10.14 -39.54
N LYS A 131 -5.38 -10.85 -38.62
CA LYS A 131 -5.36 -12.33 -38.54
C LYS A 131 -6.54 -12.91 -37.74
N GLY A 132 -7.18 -12.08 -36.91
CA GLY A 132 -8.11 -12.52 -35.87
C GLY A 132 -7.37 -12.84 -34.56
N GLY A 133 -8.11 -12.86 -33.45
CA GLY A 133 -7.56 -13.08 -32.10
C GLY A 133 -7.12 -11.80 -31.38
N THR A 134 -6.48 -11.99 -30.24
CA THR A 134 -5.99 -10.91 -29.36
C THR A 134 -4.57 -11.18 -28.88
N VAL A 135 -3.82 -10.13 -28.59
CA VAL A 135 -2.46 -10.23 -28.01
C VAL A 135 -2.37 -9.41 -26.73
N ASP A 136 -1.79 -10.01 -25.69
CA ASP A 136 -1.53 -9.32 -24.43
C ASP A 136 -0.12 -8.73 -24.46
N VAL A 137 -0.01 -7.42 -24.21
CA VAL A 137 1.25 -6.67 -24.30
C VAL A 137 1.52 -5.87 -23.04
N LYS A 138 2.79 -5.62 -22.74
CA LYS A 138 3.23 -4.78 -21.61
C LYS A 138 3.79 -3.44 -22.11
N VAL A 139 3.44 -2.34 -21.46
CA VAL A 139 4.06 -1.04 -21.71
C VAL A 139 5.47 -1.02 -21.13
N VAL A 140 6.45 -0.76 -21.99
CA VAL A 140 7.88 -0.72 -21.60
C VAL A 140 8.56 0.60 -21.95
N ASP A 141 7.93 1.46 -22.76
CA ASP A 141 8.56 2.72 -23.17
C ASP A 141 7.56 3.83 -23.54
N PHE A 142 8.07 5.05 -23.65
CA PHE A 142 7.37 6.21 -24.16
C PHE A 142 7.76 6.48 -25.62
N CYS A 143 6.77 6.75 -26.46
CA CYS A 143 7.01 7.14 -27.84
C CYS A 143 7.63 8.54 -27.92
N SER A 144 8.94 8.61 -28.17
CA SER A 144 9.68 9.88 -28.22
C SER A 144 9.59 10.61 -29.57
N GLU A 145 9.00 9.98 -30.59
CA GLU A 145 8.76 10.59 -31.90
C GLU A 145 7.71 11.71 -31.82
N ARG A 146 7.94 12.81 -32.54
CA ARG A 146 7.02 13.96 -32.58
C ARG A 146 6.65 14.29 -34.04
N PRO A 147 5.37 14.10 -34.46
CA PRO A 147 4.29 13.44 -33.72
C PRO A 147 4.51 11.92 -33.61
N CYS A 148 4.03 11.31 -32.53
CA CYS A 148 4.09 9.85 -32.41
C CYS A 148 3.21 9.19 -33.49
N PRO A 149 3.69 8.15 -34.20
CA PRO A 149 2.99 7.58 -35.36
C PRO A 149 1.64 6.94 -35.02
N SER A 150 1.44 6.55 -33.76
CA SER A 150 0.19 5.93 -33.28
C SER A 150 0.07 6.03 -31.77
N THR A 151 -1.13 5.81 -31.23
CA THR A 151 -1.38 5.82 -29.79
C THR A 151 -0.59 4.73 -29.04
N ILE A 152 -0.41 3.57 -29.68
CA ILE A 152 0.31 2.40 -29.18
C ILE A 152 1.21 1.88 -30.30
N VAL A 153 2.53 1.98 -30.11
CA VAL A 153 3.53 1.43 -31.03
C VAL A 153 3.96 0.06 -30.51
N THR A 154 3.67 -0.99 -31.27
CA THR A 154 3.88 -2.37 -30.85
C THR A 154 5.23 -2.93 -31.32
N SER A 155 5.81 -3.87 -30.57
CA SER A 155 6.93 -4.67 -31.05
C SER A 155 6.57 -5.48 -32.31
N LYS A 156 7.57 -5.90 -33.09
CA LYS A 156 7.37 -6.75 -34.28
C LYS A 156 6.64 -8.05 -33.93
N SER A 157 6.98 -8.66 -32.80
CA SER A 157 6.37 -9.91 -32.31
C SER A 157 4.91 -9.72 -31.91
N ALA A 158 4.59 -8.63 -31.21
CA ALA A 158 3.21 -8.32 -30.84
C ALA A 158 2.36 -7.98 -32.07
N PHE A 159 2.92 -7.25 -33.03
CA PHE A 159 2.22 -6.86 -34.24
C PHE A 159 1.91 -8.06 -35.15
N SER A 160 2.86 -8.97 -35.35
CA SER A 160 2.66 -10.18 -36.17
C SER A 160 1.66 -11.18 -35.57
N ALA A 161 1.41 -11.09 -34.26
CA ALA A 161 0.39 -11.91 -33.60
C ALA A 161 -1.03 -11.56 -34.07
N ILE A 162 -1.29 -10.30 -34.43
CA ILE A 162 -2.63 -9.81 -34.79
C ILE A 162 -2.77 -9.38 -36.25
N SER A 163 -1.67 -9.24 -36.99
CA SER A 163 -1.65 -8.81 -38.39
C SER A 163 -0.72 -9.66 -39.26
N HIS A 164 -1.18 -10.05 -40.44
CA HIS A 164 -0.36 -10.73 -41.46
C HIS A 164 0.47 -9.75 -42.31
N SER A 165 0.20 -8.44 -42.22
CA SER A 165 0.85 -7.43 -43.04
C SER A 165 1.76 -6.56 -42.18
N PRO A 166 3.09 -6.82 -42.15
CA PRO A 166 4.01 -6.23 -41.17
C PRO A 166 4.22 -4.71 -41.29
N LYS A 167 3.70 -4.09 -42.35
CA LYS A 167 3.79 -2.65 -42.63
C LYS A 167 2.42 -1.96 -42.66
N ALA A 168 1.34 -2.67 -42.35
CA ALA A 168 -0.01 -2.09 -42.40
C ALA A 168 -0.27 -1.15 -41.21
N LYS A 169 -0.95 -0.03 -41.48
CA LYS A 169 -1.58 0.76 -40.41
C LYS A 169 -2.91 0.11 -40.06
N ILE A 170 -3.08 -0.26 -38.79
CA ILE A 170 -4.25 -0.98 -38.28
C ILE A 170 -4.95 -0.19 -37.19
N ASN A 171 -6.28 -0.31 -37.13
CA ASN A 171 -7.09 0.15 -36.01
C ASN A 171 -7.18 -0.98 -35.00
N VAL A 172 -6.87 -0.68 -33.74
CA VAL A 172 -6.89 -1.64 -32.65
C VAL A 172 -7.85 -1.20 -31.56
N GLU A 173 -8.58 -2.17 -31.01
CA GLU A 173 -9.22 -2.05 -29.71
C GLU A 173 -8.21 -2.48 -28.65
N TYR A 174 -8.09 -1.71 -27.57
CA TYR A 174 -7.21 -2.05 -26.45
C TYR A 174 -7.97 -1.99 -25.13
N ILE A 175 -7.82 -3.02 -24.31
CA ILE A 175 -8.44 -3.12 -22.99
C ILE A 175 -7.35 -3.30 -21.96
N GLN A 176 -7.35 -2.47 -20.91
CA GLN A 176 -6.37 -2.59 -19.83
C GLN A 176 -6.64 -3.84 -18.99
N ILE A 177 -5.64 -4.70 -18.85
CA ILE A 177 -5.70 -5.89 -17.99
C ILE A 177 -5.37 -5.43 -16.56
N ARG A 178 -6.38 -5.00 -15.80
CA ARG A 178 -6.25 -4.71 -14.37
C ARG A 178 -6.26 -6.04 -13.63
N SER A 179 -5.20 -6.38 -12.89
CA SER A 179 -5.18 -7.63 -12.12
C SER A 179 -6.22 -7.53 -11.00
N PRO A 180 -7.28 -8.35 -11.00
CA PRO A 180 -8.30 -8.28 -9.95
C PRO A 180 -7.72 -8.68 -8.58
N PHE A 181 -6.64 -9.49 -8.58
CA PHE A 181 -5.96 -9.98 -7.40
C PHE A 181 -5.49 -8.87 -6.45
N LEU A 182 -4.89 -7.79 -6.96
CA LEU A 182 -4.42 -6.70 -6.09
C LEU A 182 -5.58 -5.89 -5.49
N SER A 183 -6.66 -5.70 -6.25
CA SER A 183 -7.85 -4.99 -5.74
C SER A 183 -8.59 -5.82 -4.69
N LEU A 184 -8.66 -7.14 -4.87
CA LEU A 184 -9.34 -8.05 -3.96
C LEU A 184 -8.59 -8.18 -2.63
N ILE A 185 -7.26 -8.27 -2.67
CA ILE A 185 -6.41 -8.34 -1.47
C ILE A 185 -6.53 -7.06 -0.65
N MET A 186 -6.48 -5.89 -1.29
CA MET A 186 -6.65 -4.61 -0.60
C MET A 186 -8.05 -4.47 0.03
N GLY A 187 -9.10 -4.96 -0.63
CA GLY A 187 -10.45 -5.00 -0.08
C GLY A 187 -10.58 -5.92 1.12
N LEU A 188 -9.95 -7.11 1.07
CA LEU A 188 -9.97 -8.06 2.17
C LEU A 188 -9.28 -7.49 3.42
N LEU A 189 -8.11 -6.85 3.24
CA LEU A 189 -7.37 -6.22 4.32
C LEU A 189 -8.16 -5.08 4.98
N ALA A 190 -8.85 -4.26 4.18
CA ALA A 190 -9.70 -3.19 4.70
C ALA A 190 -10.87 -3.74 5.53
N MET A 191 -11.56 -4.78 5.04
CA MET A 191 -12.65 -5.42 5.78
C MET A 191 -12.18 -6.03 7.11
N THR A 192 -11.00 -6.65 7.14
CA THR A 192 -10.44 -7.20 8.39
C THR A 192 -10.08 -6.12 9.41
N MET A 193 -9.59 -4.96 8.96
CA MET A 193 -9.28 -3.82 9.84
C MET A 193 -10.55 -3.24 10.46
N VAL A 194 -11.62 -3.08 9.68
CA VAL A 194 -12.91 -2.58 10.17
C VAL A 194 -13.51 -3.55 11.20
N LEU A 195 -13.48 -4.85 10.91
CA LEU A 195 -13.99 -5.86 11.84
C LEU A 195 -13.21 -5.89 13.16
N SER A 196 -11.88 -5.72 13.11
CA SER A 196 -11.02 -5.63 14.30
C SER A 196 -11.35 -4.39 15.15
N LEU A 197 -11.55 -3.22 14.54
CA LEU A 197 -11.96 -2.02 15.26
C LEU A 197 -13.34 -2.18 15.94
N CYS A 198 -14.29 -2.84 15.29
CA CYS A 198 -15.60 -3.11 15.87
C CYS A 198 -15.54 -4.01 17.10
N ILE A 199 -14.67 -5.04 17.10
CA ILE A 199 -14.54 -5.97 18.23
C ILE A 199 -13.83 -5.32 19.42
N CYS A 200 -12.90 -4.39 19.19
CA CYS A 200 -12.23 -3.65 20.27
C CYS A 200 -13.15 -2.66 21.01
N GLY A 201 -14.29 -2.28 20.43
CA GLY A 201 -15.24 -1.35 21.05
C GLY A 201 -16.07 -1.96 22.19
N GLU A 202 -16.18 -3.29 22.26
CA GLU A 202 -17.09 -4.00 23.18
C GLU A 202 -16.37 -4.59 24.39
N VAL A 203 -15.03 -4.54 24.46
CA VAL A 203 -14.29 -5.04 25.61
C VAL A 203 -14.20 -3.94 26.66
N SER A 204 -15.29 -3.74 27.42
CA SER A 204 -15.28 -2.95 28.65
C SER A 204 -14.38 -3.63 29.68
N LEU A 205 -13.08 -3.36 29.63
CA LEU A 205 -12.17 -3.68 30.73
C LEU A 205 -12.53 -2.79 31.91
N VAL A 206 -13.43 -3.27 32.76
CA VAL A 206 -13.75 -2.61 34.03
C VAL A 206 -12.56 -2.80 34.97
N LEU A 207 -11.61 -1.86 34.92
CA LEU A 207 -10.55 -1.77 35.93
C LEU A 207 -11.18 -1.28 37.24
N GLY A 208 -11.09 -2.10 38.29
CA GLY A 208 -11.40 -1.67 39.65
C GLY A 208 -10.23 -0.89 40.24
N ASP A 209 -10.51 0.28 40.79
CA ASP A 209 -9.52 1.06 41.55
C ASP A 209 -9.43 0.54 42.98
N ILE A 210 -8.25 0.69 43.59
CA ILE A 210 -7.99 0.27 44.97
C ILE A 210 -7.96 1.48 45.89
N GLY A 211 -8.66 1.40 47.02
CA GLY A 211 -8.73 2.43 48.03
C GLY A 211 -8.77 1.87 49.45
N THR A 212 -8.89 2.77 50.41
CA THR A 212 -9.16 2.40 51.80
C THR A 212 -10.56 2.84 52.19
N ALA A 213 -11.20 2.09 53.09
CA ALA A 213 -12.49 2.44 53.66
C ALA A 213 -12.53 2.31 55.18
N THR A 214 -13.31 3.18 55.79
CA THR A 214 -13.64 3.22 57.22
C THR A 214 -15.13 3.56 57.38
N SER A 215 -15.74 3.34 58.54
CA SER A 215 -17.09 3.83 58.82
C SER A 215 -17.08 5.17 59.56
N TYR A 216 -18.22 5.86 59.57
CA TYR A 216 -18.46 7.02 60.43
C TYR A 216 -19.86 7.01 61.03
N ASP A 217 -19.96 7.63 62.21
CA ASP A 217 -21.17 7.68 63.01
C ASP A 217 -22.04 8.91 62.66
N PRO A 218 -23.36 8.84 62.93
CA PRO A 218 -24.24 10.01 62.83
C PRO A 218 -23.79 11.16 63.77
N PRO A 219 -24.16 12.41 63.47
CA PRO A 219 -25.12 12.84 62.45
C PRO A 219 -24.54 12.85 61.03
N TYR A 220 -25.32 12.35 60.06
CA TYR A 220 -24.94 12.27 58.64
C TYR A 220 -25.22 13.56 57.85
N THR A 221 -25.82 14.56 58.49
CA THR A 221 -26.17 15.85 57.90
C THR A 221 -25.60 16.98 58.75
N PRO A 222 -25.24 18.13 58.15
CA PRO A 222 -25.33 18.47 56.73
C PRO A 222 -24.21 17.83 55.89
N THR A 223 -24.57 17.44 54.67
CA THR A 223 -23.62 16.98 53.64
C THR A 223 -23.15 18.13 52.74
N LYS A 224 -22.00 17.98 52.08
CA LYS A 224 -21.54 18.89 51.02
C LYS A 224 -22.30 18.78 49.71
N CYS A 225 -22.93 17.64 49.42
CA CYS A 225 -23.70 17.49 48.18
C CYS A 225 -25.04 18.23 48.26
N ASN A 226 -25.91 17.89 49.21
CA ASN A 226 -27.27 18.44 49.27
C ASN A 226 -27.65 19.00 50.66
N GLY A 227 -26.68 19.32 51.51
CA GLY A 227 -26.93 19.91 52.83
C GLY A 227 -27.73 18.97 53.73
N ASN A 228 -28.88 19.46 54.23
CA ASN A 228 -29.77 18.75 55.15
C ASN A 228 -30.88 17.94 54.47
N ARG A 229 -30.84 17.82 53.14
CA ARG A 229 -31.85 17.09 52.36
C ARG A 229 -31.80 15.60 52.70
N GLN A 230 -32.94 15.04 53.15
CA GLN A 230 -33.05 13.62 53.50
C GLN A 230 -33.21 12.73 52.26
N ASP A 231 -33.72 13.26 51.16
CA ASP A 231 -33.96 12.53 49.91
C ASP A 231 -32.68 12.11 49.17
N GLN A 232 -31.51 12.59 49.60
CA GLN A 232 -30.23 12.18 49.02
C GLN A 232 -29.78 10.77 49.46
N PHE A 233 -30.24 10.31 50.63
CA PHE A 233 -29.81 9.05 51.21
C PHE A 233 -30.53 7.88 50.54
N PRO A 234 -29.81 6.90 49.98
CA PRO A 234 -30.43 5.74 49.36
C PRO A 234 -31.05 4.80 50.42
N PRO A 235 -31.96 3.90 50.02
CA PRO A 235 -32.54 2.89 50.90
C PRO A 235 -31.46 2.08 51.64
N GLY A 236 -31.71 1.77 52.91
CA GLY A 236 -30.74 1.04 53.74
C GLY A 236 -29.53 1.89 54.17
N ASN A 237 -29.56 3.21 53.95
CA ASN A 237 -28.46 4.12 54.26
C ASN A 237 -27.14 3.71 53.58
N LEU A 238 -27.20 3.11 52.38
CA LEU A 238 -26.02 2.64 51.65
C LEU A 238 -25.30 3.80 50.94
N PHE A 239 -24.62 4.65 51.71
CA PHE A 239 -23.94 5.83 51.20
C PHE A 239 -22.53 6.00 51.77
N VAL A 240 -21.77 6.89 51.13
CA VAL A 240 -20.39 7.20 51.49
C VAL A 240 -20.11 8.71 51.39
N SER A 241 -19.13 9.14 52.18
CA SER A 241 -18.36 10.36 51.93
C SER A 241 -17.01 10.00 51.31
N VAL A 242 -16.50 10.86 50.45
CA VAL A 242 -15.26 10.59 49.70
C VAL A 242 -14.17 11.59 50.06
N SER A 243 -12.91 11.16 49.92
CA SER A 243 -11.74 12.01 50.11
C SER A 243 -11.54 12.97 48.93
N GLU A 244 -10.61 13.92 49.08
CA GLU A 244 -10.25 14.90 48.04
C GLU A 244 -9.90 14.26 46.69
N GLY A 245 -9.28 13.07 46.71
CA GLY A 245 -8.92 12.36 45.47
C GLY A 245 -10.11 11.86 44.66
N LEU A 246 -11.27 11.70 45.28
CA LEU A 246 -12.51 11.24 44.61
C LEU A 246 -13.59 12.34 44.53
N TRP A 247 -13.46 13.42 45.29
CA TRP A 247 -14.50 14.46 45.43
C TRP A 247 -14.80 15.22 44.14
N ASP A 248 -13.77 15.45 43.31
CA ASP A 248 -13.90 16.08 41.99
C ASP A 248 -14.70 17.40 42.01
N ASN A 249 -14.38 18.28 42.98
CA ASN A 249 -15.08 19.56 43.20
C ASN A 249 -16.62 19.46 43.32
N GLY A 250 -17.14 18.33 43.80
CA GLY A 250 -18.57 18.07 43.95
C GLY A 250 -19.22 17.33 42.77
N ALA A 251 -18.49 17.09 41.67
CA ALA A 251 -18.98 16.27 40.56
C ALA A 251 -19.13 14.78 40.95
N ALA A 252 -18.58 14.38 42.09
CA ALA A 252 -18.77 13.05 42.66
C ALA A 252 -20.16 12.83 43.28
N CYS A 253 -20.90 13.90 43.60
CA CYS A 253 -22.21 13.80 44.23
C CYS A 253 -23.18 12.96 43.39
N GLY A 254 -23.77 11.93 43.99
CA GLY A 254 -24.70 11.02 43.33
C GLY A 254 -24.05 9.87 42.54
N ARG A 255 -22.72 9.88 42.34
CA ARG A 255 -22.00 8.75 41.73
C ARG A 255 -22.22 7.47 42.54
N ARG A 256 -22.26 6.34 41.85
CA ARG A 256 -22.44 5.02 42.46
C ARG A 256 -21.19 4.19 42.32
N TYR A 257 -20.82 3.54 43.42
CA TYR A 257 -19.66 2.67 43.48
C TYR A 257 -20.07 1.29 43.97
N ARG A 258 -19.51 0.26 43.33
CA ARG A 258 -19.57 -1.12 43.83
C ARG A 258 -18.27 -1.40 44.54
N LEU A 259 -18.33 -1.65 45.85
CA LEU A 259 -17.18 -1.89 46.68
C LEU A 259 -17.06 -3.35 47.07
N LYS A 260 -15.82 -3.84 47.13
CA LYS A 260 -15.46 -5.16 47.62
C LYS A 260 -14.34 -5.04 48.65
N CYS A 261 -14.52 -5.67 49.82
CA CYS A 261 -13.46 -5.75 50.83
C CYS A 261 -12.38 -6.74 50.36
N LEU A 262 -11.14 -6.27 50.25
CA LEU A 262 -9.98 -7.09 49.88
C LEU A 262 -9.24 -7.61 51.10
N SER A 263 -8.95 -6.74 52.07
CA SER A 263 -8.18 -7.09 53.26
C SER A 263 -8.33 -6.06 54.39
N GLY A 264 -7.86 -6.39 55.59
CA GLY A 264 -7.79 -5.49 56.73
C GLY A 264 -7.31 -6.20 57.98
N THR A 265 -7.15 -5.46 59.07
CA THR A 265 -6.65 -5.98 60.35
C THR A 265 -7.66 -6.95 60.98
N LYS A 266 -7.19 -8.10 61.49
CA LYS A 266 -8.02 -9.18 62.07
C LYS A 266 -9.03 -9.82 61.10
N ARG A 267 -8.74 -9.83 59.79
CA ARG A 267 -9.60 -10.43 58.75
C ARG A 267 -11.05 -9.90 58.82
N PRO A 268 -11.25 -8.59 58.60
CA PRO A 268 -12.55 -7.97 58.82
C PRO A 268 -13.52 -8.24 57.66
N CYS A 269 -13.07 -8.69 56.49
CA CYS A 269 -13.96 -8.85 55.33
C CYS A 269 -14.98 -9.98 55.52
N LYS A 270 -16.27 -9.67 55.32
CA LYS A 270 -17.39 -10.63 55.36
C LYS A 270 -17.59 -11.40 54.05
N GLY A 271 -16.96 -10.95 52.96
CA GLY A 271 -17.19 -11.41 51.60
C GLY A 271 -18.37 -10.69 50.94
N GLY A 272 -18.44 -10.75 49.61
CA GLY A 272 -19.47 -10.05 48.82
C GLY A 272 -19.08 -8.62 48.41
N THR A 273 -20.06 -7.92 47.83
CA THR A 273 -19.92 -6.53 47.36
C THR A 273 -21.08 -5.67 47.88
N VAL A 274 -20.84 -4.38 48.07
CA VAL A 274 -21.88 -3.41 48.43
C VAL A 274 -21.92 -2.27 47.43
N ASP A 275 -23.14 -1.90 47.06
CA ASP A 275 -23.42 -0.80 46.17
C ASP A 275 -23.75 0.44 47.00
N VAL A 276 -23.01 1.53 46.79
CA VAL A 276 -23.16 2.76 47.57
C VAL A 276 -23.27 3.99 46.69
N ARG A 277 -23.89 5.03 47.23
CA ARG A 277 -23.97 6.37 46.61
C ARG A 277 -23.09 7.37 47.35
N VAL A 278 -22.37 8.21 46.61
CA VAL A 278 -21.66 9.35 47.19
C VAL A 278 -22.65 10.45 47.57
N VAL A 279 -22.67 10.81 48.84
CA VAL A 279 -23.56 11.87 49.37
C VAL A 279 -22.81 12.99 50.06
N ASP A 280 -21.52 12.83 50.36
CA ASP A 280 -20.77 13.82 51.13
C ASP A 280 -19.26 13.87 50.81
N PHE A 281 -18.61 14.92 51.28
CA PHE A 281 -17.17 15.11 51.26
C PHE A 281 -16.59 14.94 52.66
N CYS A 282 -15.52 14.15 52.75
CA CYS A 282 -14.80 13.97 54.00
C CYS A 282 -14.12 15.28 54.43
N SER A 283 -14.68 15.93 55.45
CA SER A 283 -14.19 17.22 55.95
C SER A 283 -13.01 17.09 56.93
N GLU A 284 -12.73 15.89 57.43
CA GLU A 284 -11.58 15.60 58.29
C GLU A 284 -10.26 15.78 57.53
N ARG A 285 -9.25 16.36 58.19
CA ARG A 285 -7.92 16.58 57.60
C ARG A 285 -6.82 16.00 58.51
N PRO A 286 -6.06 14.98 58.04
CA PRO A 286 -6.28 14.22 56.80
C PRO A 286 -7.54 13.34 56.90
N CYS A 287 -8.20 13.09 55.77
CA CYS A 287 -9.34 12.17 55.75
C CYS A 287 -8.87 10.76 56.15
N PRO A 288 -9.60 10.04 57.02
CA PRO A 288 -9.16 8.74 57.55
C PRO A 288 -8.98 7.67 56.48
N SER A 289 -9.72 7.76 55.38
CA SER A 289 -9.69 6.80 54.28
C SER A 289 -10.12 7.44 52.95
N THR A 290 -9.98 6.71 51.85
CA THR A 290 -10.42 7.18 50.53
C THR A 290 -11.95 7.29 50.46
N ILE A 291 -12.64 6.34 51.10
CA ILE A 291 -14.10 6.23 51.12
C ILE A 291 -14.55 5.99 52.56
N VAL A 292 -15.23 6.96 53.17
CA VAL A 292 -15.80 6.82 54.51
C VAL A 292 -17.27 6.43 54.36
N MET A 293 -17.65 5.27 54.88
CA MET A 293 -18.94 4.65 54.65
C MET A 293 -19.89 4.85 55.82
N SER A 294 -21.19 4.90 55.57
CA SER A 294 -22.16 4.77 56.65
C SER A 294 -21.98 3.44 57.39
N ASN A 295 -22.44 3.37 58.64
CA ASN A 295 -22.36 2.14 59.42
C ASN A 295 -23.08 0.96 58.76
N SER A 296 -24.22 1.21 58.09
CA SER A 296 -24.95 0.16 57.38
C SER A 296 -24.17 -0.35 56.17
N ALA A 297 -23.63 0.55 55.33
CA ALA A 297 -22.83 0.18 54.16
C ALA A 297 -21.55 -0.56 54.57
N PHE A 298 -20.90 -0.12 55.64
CA PHE A 298 -19.68 -0.75 56.14
C PHE A 298 -19.94 -2.16 56.69
N SER A 299 -21.02 -2.34 57.45
CA SER A 299 -21.41 -3.64 58.02
C SER A 299 -21.78 -4.69 56.96
N ALA A 300 -22.09 -4.25 55.73
CA ALA A 300 -22.36 -5.15 54.61
C ALA A 300 -21.09 -5.90 54.16
N ILE A 301 -19.92 -5.26 54.22
CA ILE A 301 -18.64 -5.82 53.75
C ILE A 301 -17.62 -6.11 54.85
N SER A 302 -17.81 -5.57 56.05
CA SER A 302 -16.92 -5.74 57.21
C SER A 302 -17.64 -6.31 58.42
N LEU A 303 -16.99 -7.26 59.10
CA LEU A 303 -17.37 -7.85 60.39
C LEU A 303 -17.00 -6.94 61.58
N SER A 304 -16.01 -6.06 61.40
CA SER A 304 -15.51 -5.19 62.45
C SER A 304 -15.90 -3.75 62.11
N PRO A 305 -16.79 -3.08 62.87
CA PRO A 305 -17.32 -1.77 62.52
C PRO A 305 -16.22 -0.68 62.47
N ASN A 306 -15.22 -0.76 63.35
CA ASN A 306 -14.18 0.28 63.47
C ASN A 306 -12.86 -0.09 62.77
N ALA A 307 -12.87 -1.07 61.85
CA ALA A 307 -11.64 -1.45 61.14
C ALA A 307 -11.36 -0.50 59.98
N LYS A 308 -10.08 -0.27 59.68
CA LYS A 308 -9.66 0.27 58.39
C LYS A 308 -9.42 -0.90 57.44
N ILE A 309 -10.11 -0.90 56.30
CA ILE A 309 -10.08 -1.97 55.31
C ILE A 309 -9.57 -1.46 53.95
N ASN A 310 -8.93 -2.34 53.20
CA ASN A 310 -8.59 -2.10 51.79
C ASN A 310 -9.75 -2.60 50.93
N VAL A 311 -10.20 -1.75 50.02
CA VAL A 311 -11.35 -2.01 49.16
C VAL A 311 -10.97 -1.84 47.70
N GLU A 312 -11.55 -2.68 46.86
CA GLU A 312 -11.66 -2.44 45.43
C GLU A 312 -13.00 -1.74 45.18
N TYR A 313 -13.01 -0.69 44.36
CA TYR A 313 -14.22 0.01 43.99
C TYR A 313 -14.28 0.26 42.48
N ILE A 314 -15.48 0.11 41.95
CA ILE A 314 -15.77 0.31 40.52
C ILE A 314 -16.90 1.32 40.43
N HIS A 315 -16.71 2.37 39.63
CA HIS A 315 -17.80 3.26 39.25
C HIS A 315 -18.72 2.54 38.28
N TYR A 316 -20.02 2.56 38.53
CA TYR A 316 -21.00 2.08 37.57
C TYR A 316 -22.14 3.09 37.44
N GLU A 317 -22.56 3.33 36.21
CA GLU A 317 -23.80 4.03 35.93
C GLU A 317 -24.90 2.97 35.84
N GLU A 318 -25.96 3.12 36.64
CA GLU A 318 -27.19 2.39 36.35
C GLU A 318 -27.69 2.89 35.00
N ILE A 319 -27.49 2.09 33.95
CA ILE A 319 -28.23 2.26 32.71
C ILE A 319 -29.69 2.07 33.10
N GLY A 320 -30.40 3.18 33.30
CA GLY A 320 -31.86 3.18 33.40
C GLY A 320 -32.39 2.41 32.20
N GLY A 321 -33.06 1.30 32.47
CA GLY A 321 -33.50 0.36 31.45
C GLY A 321 -34.42 1.03 30.43
N ASP A 322 -33.98 0.99 29.17
CA ASP A 322 -34.84 0.95 27.98
C ASP A 322 -34.09 0.30 26.78
N PHE A 323 -33.27 -0.72 27.05
CA PHE A 323 -32.80 -1.65 26.03
C PHE A 323 -33.34 -3.05 26.33
N ALA A 324 -34.60 -3.26 25.96
CA ALA A 324 -35.14 -4.59 25.74
C ALA A 324 -34.47 -5.19 24.49
N VAL A 325 -33.38 -5.93 24.68
CA VAL A 325 -32.93 -6.89 23.65
C VAL A 325 -33.75 -8.16 23.86
N GLY A 326 -34.93 -8.17 23.24
CA GLY A 326 -35.75 -9.36 23.08
C GLY A 326 -34.93 -10.46 22.43
N SER A 327 -34.81 -11.57 23.13
CA SER A 327 -34.28 -12.82 22.62
C SER A 327 -35.42 -13.53 21.89
N ASP A 328 -35.61 -13.27 20.61
CA ASP A 328 -36.43 -14.12 19.74
C ASP A 328 -35.51 -14.84 18.76
N ILE A 329 -35.02 -16.00 19.21
CA ILE A 329 -34.60 -17.10 18.35
C ILE A 329 -35.80 -18.04 18.26
N VAL A 330 -36.45 -18.06 17.10
CA VAL A 330 -37.13 -19.23 16.52
C VAL A 330 -36.80 -19.29 15.04
#